data_AF-A0A2X2KV54-F1
#
_entry.id   AF-A0A2X2KV54-F1
#
_cell.length_a   1.000
_cell.length_b   1.000
_cell.length_c   1.000
_cell.angle_alpha   90.00
_cell.angle_beta   90.00
_cell.angle_gamma   90.00
#
_symmetry.space_group_name_H-M   'P 1'
#
loop_
_entity.id
_entity.type
_entity.pdbx_description
1 polymer ?
#
loop_
_entity_poly.entity_id
_entity_poly.type
_entity_poly.pdbx_seq_one_letter_code
_entity_poly.pdbx_strand_id
1 'polypeptide(L)'
;MDENGLDEMDNKILTTIIDKFKGGPVGLKTVATAVGEDEGTIEEVYEPFLIQEGYIMRTSRGRECTELLISIWAVSITRKEIHCFNRE
;
A
#
# COMPACT_ATOMS: atom_id res chain seq x y z
N MET A 1 7.83 11.88 -11.30
CA MET A 1 6.47 11.44 -11.65
C MET A 1 6.62 10.17 -12.45
N ASP A 2 6.53 9.03 -11.78
CA ASP A 2 6.51 7.74 -12.43
C ASP A 2 5.21 7.59 -13.23
N GLU A 3 5.29 6.83 -14.33
CA GLU A 3 4.35 6.82 -15.47
C GLU A 3 2.92 6.34 -15.15
N ASN A 4 2.61 6.02 -13.89
CA ASN A 4 1.30 5.53 -13.45
C ASN A 4 0.46 6.55 -12.65
N GLY A 5 0.99 7.75 -12.35
CA GLY A 5 0.23 8.72 -11.54
C GLY A 5 0.00 8.30 -10.09
N LEU A 6 0.65 7.22 -9.65
CA LEU A 6 0.75 6.82 -8.24
C LEU A 6 1.86 7.65 -7.61
N ASP A 7 1.50 8.42 -6.59
CA ASP A 7 2.47 9.22 -5.86
C ASP A 7 3.40 8.30 -5.06
N GLU A 8 4.59 8.79 -4.73
CA GLU A 8 5.54 8.03 -3.91
C GLU A 8 4.90 7.64 -2.56
N MET A 9 3.96 8.47 -2.09
CA MET A 9 3.19 8.23 -0.88
C MET A 9 2.27 7.01 -0.98
N ASP A 10 1.55 6.81 -2.09
CA ASP A 10 0.65 5.66 -2.29
C ASP A 10 1.43 4.35 -2.24
N ASN A 11 2.56 4.31 -2.97
CA ASN A 11 3.45 3.15 -2.97
C ASN A 11 3.99 2.86 -1.57
N LYS A 12 4.31 3.90 -0.79
CA LYS A 12 4.80 3.76 0.57
C LYS A 12 3.72 3.22 1.51
N ILE A 13 2.48 3.69 1.38
CA ILE A 13 1.32 3.18 2.11
C ILE A 13 1.13 1.69 1.82
N LEU A 14 1.01 1.33 0.55
CA LEU A 14 0.75 -0.06 0.12
C LEU A 14 1.89 -1.00 0.54
N THR A 15 3.14 -0.58 0.32
CA THR A 15 4.33 -1.34 0.75
C THR A 15 4.34 -1.56 2.25
N THR A 16 4.04 -0.52 3.03
CA THR A 16 4.01 -0.62 4.50
C THR A 16 2.93 -1.57 4.97
N ILE A 17 1.76 -1.57 4.33
CA ILE A 17 0.66 -2.45 4.69
C ILE A 17 1.02 -3.92 4.37
N ILE A 18 1.55 -4.18 3.19
CA ILE A 18 1.87 -5.55 2.75
C ILE A 18 3.07 -6.11 3.51
N ASP A 19 4.15 -5.34 3.67
CA ASP A 19 5.37 -5.80 4.34
C ASP A 19 5.14 -6.03 5.84
N LYS A 20 4.44 -5.11 6.52
CA LYS A 20 4.21 -5.21 7.98
C LYS A 20 3.02 -6.08 8.36
N PHE A 21 1.95 -6.08 7.57
CA PHE A 21 0.68 -6.74 7.94
C PHE A 21 0.31 -7.91 7.02
N LYS A 22 1.10 -8.18 5.97
CA LYS A 22 0.88 -9.29 5.02
C LYS A 22 -0.54 -9.33 4.44
N GLY A 23 -1.17 -8.16 4.31
CA GLY A 23 -2.55 -8.02 3.82
C GLY A 23 -3.65 -8.35 4.82
N GLY A 24 -3.33 -8.59 6.10
CA GLY A 24 -4.31 -8.76 7.17
C GLY A 24 -5.07 -7.47 7.53
N PRO A 25 -6.06 -7.54 8.43
CA PRO A 25 -6.85 -6.38 8.83
C PRO A 25 -5.95 -5.35 9.54
N VAL A 26 -5.75 -4.20 8.89
CA VAL A 26 -4.92 -3.12 9.38
C VAL A 26 -5.77 -1.97 9.90
N GLY A 27 -5.34 -1.39 11.03
CA GLY A 27 -5.91 -0.17 11.58
C GLY A 27 -5.31 1.05 10.91
N LEU A 28 -6.15 2.04 10.57
CA LEU A 28 -5.74 3.28 9.90
C LEU A 28 -4.62 3.99 10.67
N LYS A 29 -4.77 4.08 11.99
CA LYS A 29 -3.77 4.62 12.92
C LYS A 29 -2.38 3.98 12.78
N THR A 30 -2.32 2.67 12.52
CA THR A 30 -1.04 1.96 12.40
C THR A 30 -0.39 2.22 11.05
N VAL A 31 -1.17 2.32 9.99
CA VAL A 31 -0.70 2.74 8.66
C VAL A 31 -0.17 4.16 8.75
N ALA A 32 -0.99 5.09 9.24
CA ALA A 32 -0.67 6.50 9.47
C ALA A 32 0.65 6.68 10.22
N THR A 33 0.81 6.00 11.35
CA THR A 33 2.06 6.02 12.15
C THR A 33 3.27 5.51 11.36
N ALA A 34 3.09 4.48 10.53
CA ALA A 34 4.19 3.87 9.80
C ALA A 34 4.60 4.67 8.56
N VAL A 35 3.68 5.40 7.93
CA VAL A 35 4.00 6.31 6.82
C VAL A 35 4.41 7.72 7.27
N GLY A 36 4.01 8.11 8.49
CA GLY A 36 4.27 9.43 9.06
C GLY A 36 3.22 10.48 8.70
N GLU A 37 2.02 10.05 8.32
CA GLU A 37 0.91 10.91 7.90
C GLU A 37 -0.27 10.79 8.86
N ASP A 38 -1.23 11.71 8.75
CA ASP A 38 -2.45 11.69 9.56
C ASP A 38 -3.48 10.70 9.02
N GLU A 39 -4.12 9.96 9.93
CA GLU A 39 -5.10 8.95 9.56
C GLU A 39 -6.33 9.56 8.87
N GLY A 40 -6.79 10.74 9.30
CA GLY A 40 -7.91 11.43 8.65
C GLY A 40 -7.58 11.85 7.22
N THR A 41 -6.34 12.31 6.98
CA THR A 41 -5.90 12.66 5.62
C THR A 41 -5.85 11.42 4.72
N ILE A 42 -5.40 10.27 5.25
CA ILE A 42 -5.44 9.00 4.50
C ILE A 42 -6.87 8.60 4.14
N GLU A 43 -7.81 8.70 5.07
CA GLU A 43 -9.21 8.34 4.82
C GLU A 43 -9.93 9.29 3.85
N GLU A 44 -9.65 10.59 3.93
CA GLU A 44 -10.36 11.59 3.12
C GLU A 44 -9.74 11.77 1.74
N VAL A 45 -8.42 11.62 1.61
CA VAL A 45 -7.68 11.89 0.37
C VAL A 45 -7.31 10.61 -0.37
N TYR A 46 -6.80 9.59 0.33
CA TYR A 46 -6.17 8.42 -0.30
C TYR A 46 -7.11 7.21 -0.40
N GLU A 47 -7.90 6.91 0.64
CA GLU A 47 -8.89 5.81 0.61
C GLU A 47 -9.84 5.85 -0.59
N PRO A 48 -10.42 6.98 -1.04
CA PRO A 48 -11.32 6.96 -2.19
C PRO A 48 -10.63 6.42 -3.45
N PHE A 49 -9.36 6.74 -3.66
CA PHE A 49 -8.59 6.23 -4.79
C PHE A 49 -8.24 4.74 -4.61
N LEU A 50 -7.76 4.36 -3.44
CA LEU A 50 -7.35 2.98 -3.14
C LEU A 50 -8.52 1.98 -3.12
N ILE A 51 -9.71 2.43 -2.73
CA ILE A 51 -10.94 1.65 -2.79
C ILE A 51 -11.43 1.52 -4.24
N GLN A 52 -11.34 2.61 -5.03
CA GLN A 52 -11.76 2.60 -6.43
C GLN A 52 -10.90 1.66 -7.28
N GLU A 53 -9.59 1.63 -7.04
CA GLU A 53 -8.66 0.68 -7.66
C GLU A 53 -8.84 -0.76 -7.12
N GLY A 54 -9.57 -0.92 -6.01
CA GLY A 54 -9.82 -2.21 -5.39
C GLY A 54 -8.62 -2.76 -4.63
N TYR A 55 -7.72 -1.91 -4.13
CA TYR A 55 -6.57 -2.32 -3.32
C TYR A 55 -6.92 -2.52 -1.84
N ILE A 56 -7.85 -1.74 -1.31
CA ILE A 56 -8.29 -1.78 0.08
C ILE A 56 -9.81 -1.99 0.15
N MET A 57 -10.25 -2.86 1.06
CA MET A 57 -11.65 -3.09 1.35
C MET A 57 -11.95 -2.79 2.82
N ARG A 58 -13.08 -2.11 3.08
CA ARG A 58 -13.57 -1.86 4.44
C ARG A 58 -14.34 -3.08 4.95
N THR A 59 -13.91 -3.63 6.09
CA THR A 59 -14.60 -4.70 6.81
C THR A 59 -14.96 -4.28 8.22
N SER A 60 -15.87 -5.01 8.89
CA SER A 60 -16.21 -4.76 10.30
C SER A 60 -15.03 -4.95 11.27
N ARG A 61 -13.93 -5.59 10.85
CA ARG A 61 -12.72 -5.81 11.66
C ARG A 61 -11.58 -4.83 11.35
N GLY A 62 -11.69 -4.05 10.27
CA GLY A 62 -10.64 -3.15 9.82
C GLY A 62 -10.56 -3.03 8.29
N ARG A 63 -9.47 -2.45 7.79
CA ARG A 63 -9.18 -2.39 6.36
C ARG A 63 -8.39 -3.63 5.97
N GLU A 64 -8.85 -4.40 4.99
CA GLU A 64 -8.09 -5.53 4.43
C GLU A 64 -7.54 -5.16 3.05
N CYS A 65 -6.34 -5.63 2.76
CA CYS A 65 -5.82 -5.55 1.39
C CYS A 65 -6.41 -6.67 0.57
N THR A 66 -6.84 -6.36 -0.65
CA THR A 66 -7.35 -7.38 -1.56
C THR A 66 -6.23 -8.27 -2.07
N GLU A 67 -6.59 -9.50 -2.45
CA GLU A 67 -5.67 -10.45 -3.09
C GLU A 67 -5.07 -9.89 -4.39
N LEU A 68 -5.81 -9.00 -5.07
CA LEU A 68 -5.36 -8.32 -6.29
C LEU A 68 -4.12 -7.46 -6.03
N LEU A 69 -4.15 -6.64 -4.97
CA LEU A 69 -2.99 -5.84 -4.58
C LEU A 69 -1.79 -6.74 -4.26
N ILE A 70 -2.00 -7.78 -3.45
CA ILE A 70 -0.94 -8.72 -3.02
C ILE A 70 -0.31 -9.39 -4.25
N SER A 71 -1.13 -9.81 -5.21
CA SER A 71 -0.67 -10.43 -6.46
C SER A 71 0.16 -9.47 -7.31
N ILE A 72 -0.30 -8.24 -7.49
CA ILE A 72 0.42 -7.20 -8.27
C ILE A 72 1.76 -6.88 -7.59
N TRP A 73 1.75 -6.77 -6.27
CA TRP A 73 2.93 -6.40 -5.50
C TRP A 73 3.98 -7.50 -5.48
N ALA A 74 3.57 -8.77 -5.36
CA ALA A 74 4.47 -9.93 -5.47
C ALA A 74 5.18 -9.99 -6.83
N VAL A 75 4.46 -9.70 -7.92
CA VAL A 75 5.04 -9.60 -9.27
C VAL A 75 6.02 -8.42 -9.37
N SER A 76 5.74 -7.31 -8.68
CA SER A 76 6.55 -6.10 -8.72
C SER A 76 7.86 -6.24 -7.94
N ILE A 77 7.87 -6.93 -6.79
CA ILE A 77 9.11 -7.26 -6.03
C ILE A 77 10.07 -8.07 -6.89
N THR A 78 9.56 -9.11 -7.56
CA THR A 78 10.38 -10.00 -8.40
C THR A 78 11.11 -9.23 -9.50
N ARG A 79 10.54 -8.11 -9.96
CA ARG A 79 11.14 -7.23 -10.97
C ARG A 79 12.17 -6.25 -10.40
N LYS A 80 12.04 -5.83 -9.14
CA LYS A 80 12.90 -4.82 -8.50
C LYS A 80 14.18 -5.42 -7.93
N GLU A 81 14.17 -6.68 -7.51
CA GLU A 81 15.39 -7.40 -7.09
C GLU A 81 16.45 -7.49 -8.20
N ILE A 82 16.04 -7.46 -9.48
CA ILE A 82 16.98 -7.48 -10.61
C ILE A 82 17.83 -6.19 -10.69
N HIS A 83 17.38 -5.07 -10.10
CA HIS A 83 18.08 -3.78 -10.24
C HIS A 83 18.94 -3.39 -9.03
N CYS A 84 18.83 -4.06 -7.87
CA CYS A 84 19.69 -3.78 -6.70
C CYS A 84 20.89 -4.72 -6.56
N PHE A 85 21.02 -5.77 -7.37
CA PHE A 85 22.17 -6.69 -7.33
C PHE A 85 23.41 -6.21 -8.13
N ASN A 86 23.50 -4.91 -8.48
CA ASN A 86 24.64 -4.39 -9.21
C ASN A 86 25.09 -3.01 -8.72
N ARG A 87 25.26 -2.88 -7.40
CA ARG A 87 26.03 -1.80 -6.80
C ARG A 87 26.88 -2.33 -5.64
N GLU A 88 27.94 -3.03 -6.03
CA GLU A 88 29.20 -3.14 -5.29
C GLU A 88 30.36 -2.82 -6.24
#